data_AF-A0AAV5T592-F1
#
_entry.id   AF-A0AAV5T592-F1
#
_cell.length_a   1.000
_cell.length_b   1.000
_cell.length_c   1.000
_cell.angle_alpha   90.00
_cell.angle_beta   90.00
_cell.angle_gamma   90.00
#
_symmetry.space_group_name_H-M   'P 1'
#
loop_
_entity.id
_entity.type
_entity.pdbx_description
1 polymer ?
#
loop_
_entity_poly.entity_id
_entity_poly.type
_entity_poly.pdbx_seq_one_letter_code
_entity_poly.pdbx_strand_id
1 'polypeptide(L)'
;MSVEQCEVLRELSSNFSYQALIAVKCSLCVMAICAISYQWCKQGVRFLVHDNTKIVFKLYYALNLFISIFHALFYMFELIRLRFDCYVVNFRTVLLSKGMGISAIIAAQYVIMIISFERVYSALFPAHFEKHSDKRLAFVLSLTMVIVFIVKICVVGSPIP
;
A
#
# COMPACT_ATOMS: atom_id res chain seq x y z
N MET A 1 -1.65 -3.81 -31.56
CA MET A 1 -2.53 -4.62 -30.68
C MET A 1 -3.13 -5.72 -31.55
N SER A 2 -3.24 -6.96 -31.06
CA SER A 2 -3.96 -8.00 -31.82
C SER A 2 -5.47 -7.77 -31.69
N VAL A 3 -6.23 -8.15 -32.71
CA VAL A 3 -7.70 -8.05 -32.73
C VAL A 3 -8.31 -8.77 -31.52
N GLU A 4 -7.73 -9.91 -31.16
CA GLU A 4 -8.11 -10.74 -30.00
C GLU A 4 -8.06 -9.97 -28.66
N GLN A 5 -7.06 -9.10 -28.44
CA GLN A 5 -6.95 -8.33 -27.19
C GLN A 5 -8.06 -7.28 -27.06
N CYS A 6 -8.53 -6.72 -28.18
CA CYS A 6 -9.61 -5.73 -28.16
C CYS A 6 -10.95 -6.43 -27.88
N GLU A 7 -11.14 -7.64 -28.38
CA GLU A 7 -12.34 -8.45 -28.15
C GLU A 7 -12.50 -8.82 -26.66
N VAL A 8 -11.43 -9.27 -26.01
CA VAL A 8 -11.43 -9.55 -24.57
C VAL A 8 -11.74 -8.30 -23.74
N LEU A 9 -11.18 -7.14 -24.11
CA LEU A 9 -11.47 -5.87 -23.43
C LEU A 9 -12.94 -5.45 -23.61
N ARG A 10 -13.51 -5.69 -24.79
CA ARG A 10 -14.92 -5.41 -25.08
C ARG A 10 -15.85 -6.30 -24.26
N GLU A 11 -15.51 -7.58 -24.13
CA GLU A 11 -16.23 -8.52 -23.26
C GLU A 11 -16.17 -8.07 -21.79
N LEU A 12 -14.98 -7.75 -21.28
CA LEU A 12 -14.78 -7.23 -19.92
C LEU A 12 -15.54 -5.91 -19.67
N SER A 13 -15.57 -5.02 -20.67
CA SER A 13 -16.34 -3.78 -20.61
C SER A 13 -17.85 -4.06 -20.55
N SER A 14 -18.35 -5.04 -21.28
CA SER A 14 -19.77 -5.40 -21.24
C SER A 14 -20.21 -6.08 -19.93
N ASN A 15 -19.26 -6.61 -19.14
CA ASN A 15 -19.56 -7.35 -17.92
C ASN A 15 -19.83 -6.40 -16.74
N PHE A 16 -21.10 -6.19 -16.42
CA PHE A 16 -21.53 -5.35 -15.29
C PHE A 16 -20.90 -5.75 -13.96
N SER A 17 -20.78 -7.04 -13.67
CA SER A 17 -20.21 -7.54 -12.42
C SER A 17 -18.75 -7.12 -12.25
N TYR A 18 -17.99 -7.11 -13.36
CA TYR A 18 -16.60 -6.65 -13.35
C TYR A 18 -16.50 -5.14 -13.08
N GLN A 19 -17.33 -4.33 -13.76
CA GLN A 19 -17.39 -2.89 -13.53
C GLN A 19 -17.77 -2.55 -12.08
N ALA A 20 -18.79 -3.21 -11.55
CA ALA A 20 -19.24 -3.03 -10.17
C ALA A 20 -18.12 -3.37 -9.17
N LEU A 21 -17.40 -4.47 -9.39
CA LEU A 21 -16.29 -4.88 -8.55
C LEU A 21 -15.16 -3.84 -8.53
N ILE A 22 -14.78 -3.28 -9.69
CA ILE A 22 -13.77 -2.22 -9.73
C ILE A 22 -14.27 -0.96 -9.04
N ALA A 23 -15.53 -0.57 -9.25
CA ALA A 23 -16.12 0.60 -8.61
C ALA A 23 -16.12 0.48 -7.07
N VAL A 24 -16.47 -0.71 -6.54
CA VAL A 24 -16.40 -1.00 -5.10
C VAL A 24 -14.96 -0.93 -4.58
N LYS A 25 -13.98 -1.48 -5.31
CA LYS A 25 -12.57 -1.37 -4.91
C LYS A 25 -12.09 0.08 -4.89
N CYS A 26 -12.47 0.85 -5.89
CA CYS A 26 -12.15 2.26 -5.97
C CYS A 26 -12.75 3.04 -4.79
N SER A 27 -14.02 2.80 -4.47
CA SER A 27 -14.69 3.48 -3.34
C SER A 27 -14.07 3.10 -2.00
N LEU A 28 -13.71 1.84 -1.79
CA LEU A 28 -12.97 1.39 -0.61
C LEU A 28 -11.62 2.11 -0.48
N CYS A 29 -10.86 2.26 -1.57
CA CYS A 29 -9.60 3.00 -1.55
C CYS A 29 -9.79 4.49 -1.19
N VAL A 30 -10.82 5.15 -1.75
CA VAL A 30 -11.14 6.54 -1.42
C VAL A 30 -11.56 6.68 0.04
N MET A 31 -12.41 5.77 0.55
CA MET A 31 -12.78 5.75 1.96
C MET A 31 -11.56 5.53 2.87
N ALA A 32 -10.63 4.66 2.49
CA ALA A 32 -9.38 4.45 3.23
C ALA A 32 -8.51 5.73 3.27
N ILE A 33 -8.35 6.42 2.14
CA ILE A 33 -7.63 7.71 2.07
C ILE A 33 -8.26 8.72 3.03
N CYS A 34 -9.59 8.88 2.97
CA CYS A 34 -10.33 9.80 3.83
C CYS A 34 -10.20 9.43 5.31
N ALA A 35 -10.36 8.15 5.66
CA ALA A 35 -10.27 7.66 7.03
C ALA A 35 -8.87 7.84 7.61
N ILE A 36 -7.82 7.44 6.87
CA ILE A 36 -6.42 7.60 7.29
C ILE A 36 -6.08 9.09 7.45
N SER A 37 -6.46 9.93 6.49
CA SER A 37 -6.22 11.37 6.55
C SER A 37 -6.93 12.01 7.75
N TYR A 38 -8.20 11.64 7.97
CA TYR A 38 -8.96 12.11 9.12
C TYR A 38 -8.32 11.68 10.45
N GLN A 39 -7.94 10.41 10.56
CA GLN A 39 -7.30 9.87 11.74
C GLN A 39 -5.94 10.53 12.00
N TRP A 40 -5.15 10.76 10.96
CA TRP A 40 -3.88 11.48 11.05
C TRP A 40 -4.07 12.90 11.57
N CYS A 41 -5.03 13.64 11.01
CA CYS A 41 -5.29 15.03 11.37
C CYS A 41 -5.87 15.16 12.79
N LYS A 42 -6.80 14.28 13.17
CA LYS A 42 -7.54 14.41 14.43
C LYS A 42 -6.84 13.77 15.63
N GLN A 43 -6.38 12.52 15.49
CA GLN A 43 -5.73 11.76 16.56
C GLN A 43 -4.20 11.81 16.45
N GLY A 44 -3.70 11.69 15.22
CA GLY A 44 -2.28 11.52 14.95
C GLY A 44 -1.72 10.31 15.70
N VAL A 45 -0.62 10.53 16.42
CA VAL A 45 0.08 9.50 17.21
C VAL A 45 0.16 9.83 18.70
N ARG A 46 -0.74 10.69 19.19
CA ARG A 46 -0.69 11.20 20.57
C ARG A 46 -0.95 10.13 21.64
N PHE A 47 -1.66 9.06 21.29
CA PHE A 47 -1.97 7.95 22.20
C PHE A 47 -0.79 6.99 22.43
N LEU A 48 0.27 7.09 21.63
CA LEU A 48 1.46 6.27 21.78
C LEU A 48 2.40 6.94 22.79
N VAL A 49 2.84 6.20 23.80
CA VAL A 49 3.72 6.72 24.86
C VAL A 49 5.14 6.92 24.32
N HIS A 50 5.70 5.89 23.67
CA HIS A 50 7.09 5.88 23.21
C HIS A 50 7.29 6.61 21.88
N ASP A 51 8.34 7.42 21.81
CA ASP A 51 8.68 8.21 20.61
C ASP A 51 9.06 7.34 19.40
N ASN A 52 9.72 6.21 19.63
CA ASN A 52 10.08 5.27 18.55
C ASN A 52 8.82 4.73 17.87
N THR A 53 7.88 4.22 18.66
CA THR A 53 6.59 3.74 18.14
C THR A 53 5.84 4.85 17.41
N LYS A 54 5.89 6.11 17.89
CA LYS A 54 5.28 7.25 17.18
C LYS A 54 5.86 7.44 15.78
N ILE A 55 7.18 7.32 15.62
CA ILE A 55 7.86 7.46 14.33
C ILE A 55 7.44 6.32 13.39
N VAL A 56 7.50 5.07 13.86
CA VAL A 56 7.12 3.89 13.07
C VAL A 56 5.65 3.98 12.64
N PHE A 57 4.77 4.41 13.53
CA PHE A 57 3.34 4.54 13.25
C PHE A 57 3.01 5.69 12.30
N LYS A 58 3.75 6.80 12.35
CA LYS A 58 3.68 7.86 11.33
C LYS A 58 4.09 7.32 9.96
N LEU A 59 5.18 6.55 9.88
CA LEU A 59 5.60 5.97 8.61
C LEU A 59 4.56 4.96 8.10
N TYR A 60 4.00 4.13 8.98
CA TYR A 60 2.93 3.19 8.65
C TYR A 60 1.75 3.89 7.98
N TYR A 61 1.24 4.96 8.59
CA TYR A 61 0.14 5.71 8.01
C TYR A 61 0.52 6.37 6.67
N ALA A 62 1.72 6.96 6.56
CA ALA A 62 2.16 7.60 5.33
C ALA A 62 2.27 6.58 4.18
N LEU A 63 2.80 5.39 4.47
CA LEU A 63 2.90 4.28 3.53
C LEU A 63 1.52 3.80 3.08
N ASN A 64 0.59 3.58 4.01
CA ASN A 64 -0.78 3.17 3.68
C ASN A 64 -1.54 4.23 2.88
N LEU A 65 -1.36 5.51 3.21
CA LEU A 65 -1.95 6.61 2.46
C LEU A 65 -1.43 6.63 1.02
N PHE A 66 -0.10 6.54 0.85
CA PHE A 66 0.55 6.46 -0.45
C PHE A 66 0.03 5.28 -1.29
N ILE A 67 0.03 4.08 -0.71
CA ILE A 67 -0.48 2.86 -1.37
C ILE A 67 -1.94 3.03 -1.78
N SER A 68 -2.78 3.57 -0.89
CA SER A 68 -4.21 3.76 -1.16
C SER A 68 -4.45 4.76 -2.28
N ILE A 69 -3.67 5.86 -2.34
CA ILE A 69 -3.72 6.83 -3.44
C ILE A 69 -3.34 6.15 -4.77
N PHE A 70 -2.24 5.40 -4.79
CA PHE A 70 -1.83 4.68 -5.99
C PHE A 70 -2.90 3.68 -6.46
N HIS A 71 -3.46 2.87 -5.56
CA HIS A 71 -4.54 1.95 -5.91
C HIS A 71 -5.80 2.67 -6.39
N ALA A 72 -6.20 3.77 -5.76
CA ALA A 72 -7.33 4.58 -6.21
C ALA A 72 -7.10 5.11 -7.63
N LEU A 73 -5.91 5.65 -7.93
CA LEU A 73 -5.55 6.11 -9.27
C LEU A 73 -5.58 4.97 -10.29
N PHE A 74 -5.06 3.79 -9.95
CA PHE A 74 -5.12 2.62 -10.83
C PHE A 74 -6.55 2.17 -11.09
N TYR A 75 -7.42 2.09 -10.08
CA TYR A 75 -8.81 1.70 -10.29
C TYR A 75 -9.62 2.77 -11.04
N MET A 76 -9.35 4.05 -10.81
CA MET A 76 -9.92 5.14 -11.61
C MET A 76 -9.48 5.03 -13.08
N PHE A 77 -8.21 4.76 -13.33
CA PHE A 77 -7.68 4.55 -14.67
C PHE A 77 -8.31 3.34 -15.36
N GLU A 78 -8.51 2.23 -14.63
CA GLU A 78 -9.23 1.05 -15.14
C GLU A 78 -10.70 1.37 -15.48
N LEU A 79 -11.41 2.15 -14.65
CA LEU A 79 -12.78 2.59 -14.95
C LEU A 79 -12.84 3.48 -16.19
N ILE A 80 -11.90 4.41 -16.31
CA ILE A 80 -11.74 5.27 -17.49
C ILE A 80 -11.48 4.40 -18.72
N ARG A 81 -10.55 3.44 -18.63
CA ARG A 81 -10.23 2.51 -19.74
C ARG A 81 -11.46 1.72 -20.18
N LEU A 82 -12.29 1.25 -19.26
CA LEU A 82 -13.50 0.50 -19.62
C LEU A 82 -14.50 1.34 -20.43
N ARG A 83 -14.42 2.67 -20.37
CA ARG A 83 -15.25 3.60 -21.16
C ARG A 83 -14.65 3.97 -22.52
N PHE A 84 -13.34 3.89 -22.68
CA PHE A 84 -12.65 4.21 -23.93
C PHE A 84 -12.26 2.92 -24.66
N ASP A 85 -12.96 2.62 -25.75
CA ASP A 85 -12.71 1.42 -26.53
C ASP A 85 -11.24 1.34 -27.00
N CYS A 86 -10.64 0.16 -26.81
CA CYS A 86 -9.37 -0.23 -27.41
C CYS A 86 -8.12 0.60 -27.01
N TYR A 87 -8.16 1.40 -25.93
CA TYR A 87 -6.95 2.09 -25.43
C TYR A 87 -6.02 1.11 -24.72
N VAL A 88 -4.82 0.89 -25.29
CA VAL A 88 -3.90 -0.15 -24.84
C VAL A 88 -3.28 0.22 -23.50
N VAL A 89 -3.62 -0.57 -22.50
CA VAL A 89 -2.87 -0.63 -21.25
C VAL A 89 -1.92 -1.80 -21.34
N ASN A 90 -0.61 -1.51 -21.33
CA ASN A 90 0.43 -2.53 -21.33
C ASN A 90 0.13 -3.55 -20.22
N PHE A 91 0.07 -4.85 -20.54
CA PHE A 91 -0.17 -5.93 -19.57
C PHE A 91 0.75 -5.81 -18.33
N ARG A 92 1.96 -5.27 -18.54
CA ARG A 92 2.92 -4.92 -17.49
C ARG A 92 2.31 -4.05 -16.38
N THR A 93 1.50 -3.06 -16.71
CA THR A 93 0.87 -2.17 -15.71
C THR A 93 -0.16 -2.88 -14.86
N VAL A 94 -0.91 -3.85 -15.43
CA VAL A 94 -1.86 -4.69 -14.70
C VAL A 94 -1.10 -5.65 -13.77
N LEU A 95 0.01 -6.22 -14.24
CA LEU A 95 0.87 -7.07 -13.41
C LEU A 95 1.52 -6.27 -12.27
N LEU A 96 2.03 -5.07 -12.57
CA LEU A 96 2.61 -4.15 -11.59
C LEU A 96 1.61 -3.73 -10.53
N SER A 97 0.37 -3.42 -10.89
CA SER A 97 -0.65 -3.02 -9.91
C SER A 97 -1.03 -4.18 -8.96
N LYS A 98 -1.11 -5.41 -9.48
CA LYS A 98 -1.31 -6.62 -8.65
C LYS A 98 -0.09 -6.88 -7.75
N GLY A 99 1.12 -6.80 -8.30
CA GLY A 99 2.36 -6.99 -7.56
C GLY A 99 2.52 -5.98 -6.43
N MET A 100 2.28 -4.70 -6.71
CA MET A 100 2.31 -3.60 -5.74
C MET A 100 1.29 -3.81 -4.61
N GLY A 101 0.10 -4.33 -4.91
CA GLY A 101 -0.91 -4.64 -3.90
C GLY A 101 -0.47 -5.74 -2.93
N ILE A 102 0.12 -6.83 -3.44
CA ILE A 102 0.60 -7.93 -2.60
C ILE A 102 1.79 -7.48 -1.75
N SER A 103 2.76 -6.77 -2.36
CA SER A 103 3.92 -6.28 -1.63
C SER A 103 3.52 -5.27 -0.55
N ALA A 104 2.46 -4.49 -0.78
CA ALA A 104 1.93 -3.51 0.16
C ALA A 104 1.36 -4.19 1.40
N ILE A 105 0.58 -5.26 1.21
CA ILE A 105 0.01 -6.06 2.31
C ILE A 105 1.14 -6.67 3.14
N ILE A 106 2.15 -7.25 2.50
CA ILE A 106 3.30 -7.84 3.19
C ILE A 106 4.06 -6.77 3.99
N ALA A 107 4.33 -5.60 3.38
CA ALA A 107 5.01 -4.50 4.06
C ALA A 107 4.21 -4.01 5.28
N ALA A 108 2.88 -3.85 5.14
CA ALA A 108 2.01 -3.46 6.25
C ALA A 108 2.04 -4.49 7.39
N GLN A 109 2.00 -5.79 7.08
CA GLN A 109 2.10 -6.87 8.07
C GLN A 109 3.43 -6.83 8.83
N TYR A 110 4.54 -6.63 8.13
CA TYR A 110 5.86 -6.50 8.77
C TYR A 110 5.93 -5.31 9.72
N VAL A 111 5.39 -4.16 9.33
CA VAL A 111 5.38 -2.97 10.20
C VAL A 111 4.54 -3.22 11.46
N ILE A 112 3.37 -3.84 11.33
CA ILE A 112 2.53 -4.22 12.48
C ILE A 112 3.28 -5.19 13.39
N MET A 113 3.95 -6.19 12.83
CA MET A 113 4.73 -7.17 13.57
C MET A 113 5.88 -6.52 14.37
N ILE A 114 6.60 -5.57 13.76
CA ILE A 114 7.65 -4.79 14.45
C ILE A 114 7.05 -4.02 15.63
N ILE A 115 5.92 -3.34 15.44
CA ILE A 115 5.24 -2.61 16.52
C ILE A 115 4.80 -3.56 17.64
N SER A 116 4.31 -4.75 17.30
CA SER A 116 3.93 -5.77 18.28
C SER A 116 5.14 -6.23 19.11
N PHE A 117 6.27 -6.53 18.46
CA PHE A 117 7.50 -6.90 19.17
C PHE A 117 8.04 -5.76 20.03
N GLU A 118 8.02 -4.51 19.54
CA GLU A 118 8.43 -3.33 20.32
C GLU A 118 7.59 -3.19 21.60
N ARG A 119 6.27 -3.38 21.50
CA ARG A 119 5.36 -3.32 22.66
C ARG A 119 5.56 -4.47 23.64
N VAL A 120 5.79 -5.69 23.15
CA VAL A 120 6.09 -6.83 24.03
C VAL A 120 7.42 -6.60 24.74
N TYR A 121 8.42 -6.11 24.03
CA TYR A 121 9.72 -5.80 24.61
C TYR A 121 9.65 -4.67 25.66
N SER A 122 8.90 -3.60 25.38
CA SER A 122 8.73 -2.50 26.34
C SER A 122 7.95 -2.92 27.59
N ALA A 123 7.00 -3.87 27.46
CA ALA A 123 6.27 -4.44 28.59
C ALA A 123 7.14 -5.37 29.47
N LEU A 124 8.05 -6.13 28.87
CA LEU A 124 8.92 -7.06 29.60
C LEU A 124 10.10 -6.36 30.31
N PHE A 125 10.70 -5.35 29.68
CA PHE A 125 11.93 -4.71 30.18
C PHE A 125 11.88 -3.17 30.12
N PRO A 126 10.98 -2.52 30.89
CA PRO A 126 10.77 -1.08 30.78
C PRO A 126 12.03 -0.25 31.08
N ALA A 127 12.77 -0.57 32.15
CA ALA A 127 13.97 0.16 32.55
C ALA A 127 15.12 0.03 31.53
N HIS A 128 15.22 -1.12 30.87
CA HIS A 128 16.25 -1.33 29.85
C HIS A 128 15.87 -0.61 28.55
N PHE A 129 14.59 -0.65 28.18
CA PHE A 129 14.06 0.04 27.00
C PHE A 129 14.29 1.55 27.07
N GLU A 130 13.98 2.19 28.21
CA GLU A 130 14.19 3.64 28.36
C GLU A 130 15.66 4.05 28.20
N LYS A 131 16.60 3.21 28.64
CA LYS A 131 18.04 3.52 28.60
C LYS A 131 18.69 3.30 27.23
N HIS A 132 18.20 2.32 26.45
CA HIS A 132 18.82 1.90 25.18
C HIS A 132 17.95 2.17 23.93
N SER A 133 16.81 2.82 24.09
CA SER A 133 15.91 3.15 22.98
C SER A 133 16.51 4.22 22.07
N ASP A 134 17.28 3.81 21.06
CA ASP A 134 17.79 4.70 20.01
C ASP A 134 16.74 4.91 18.90
N LYS A 135 16.36 6.17 18.69
CA LYS A 135 15.43 6.61 17.65
C LYS A 135 15.93 6.25 16.24
N ARG A 136 17.25 6.17 16.06
CA ARG A 136 17.88 5.89 14.76
C ARG A 136 17.63 4.45 14.30
N LEU A 137 17.66 3.49 15.22
CA LEU A 137 17.47 2.08 14.89
C LEU A 137 16.05 1.83 14.34
N ALA A 138 15.03 2.39 15.00
CA ALA A 138 13.64 2.27 14.56
C ALA A 138 13.41 2.90 13.17
N PHE A 139 14.04 4.04 12.91
CA PHE A 139 13.99 4.68 11.60
C PHE A 139 14.68 3.83 10.52
N VAL A 140 15.89 3.33 10.79
CA VAL A 140 16.64 2.49 9.83
C VAL A 140 15.87 1.22 9.52
N LEU A 141 15.34 0.53 10.53
CA LEU A 141 14.58 -0.71 10.34
C LEU A 141 13.33 -0.49 9.49
N SER A 142 12.64 0.62 9.74
CA SER A 142 11.47 1.02 8.96
C SER A 142 11.83 1.41 7.52
N LEU A 143 12.96 2.10 7.33
CA LEU A 143 13.48 2.48 6.01
C LEU A 143 13.89 1.25 5.20
N THR A 144 14.56 0.27 5.82
CA THR A 144 14.94 -0.99 5.16
C THR A 144 13.72 -1.72 4.63
N MET A 145 12.59 -1.73 5.37
CA MET A 145 11.34 -2.34 4.89
C MET A 145 10.77 -1.63 3.66
N VAL A 146 10.82 -0.29 3.63
CA VAL A 146 10.40 0.50 2.45
C VAL A 146 11.32 0.22 1.26
N ILE A 147 12.64 0.13 1.48
CA ILE A 147 13.61 -0.18 0.43
C ILE A 147 13.35 -1.58 -0.14
N VAL A 148 13.15 -2.59 0.71
CA VAL A 148 12.83 -3.97 0.27
C VAL A 148 11.54 -3.98 -0.55
N PHE A 149 10.53 -3.21 -0.14
CA PHE A 149 9.28 -3.05 -0.89
C PHE A 149 9.51 -2.44 -2.29
N ILE A 150 10.29 -1.34 -2.37
CA ILE A 150 10.62 -0.68 -3.65
C ILE A 150 11.40 -1.63 -4.56
N VAL A 151 12.44 -2.30 -4.02
CA VAL A 151 13.27 -3.24 -4.79
C VAL A 151 12.42 -4.39 -5.34
N LYS A 152 11.51 -4.95 -4.54
CA LYS A 152 10.59 -6.00 -5.00
C LYS A 152 9.69 -5.52 -6.14
N ILE A 153 9.17 -4.29 -6.06
CA ILE A 153 8.38 -3.70 -7.15
C ILE A 153 9.23 -3.52 -8.42
N CYS A 154 10.43 -2.99 -8.28
CA CYS A 154 11.34 -2.80 -9.42
C CYS A 154 11.70 -4.12 -10.09
N VAL A 155 12.01 -5.17 -9.32
CA VAL A 155 12.35 -6.50 -9.85
C VAL A 155 11.17 -7.13 -10.57
N VAL A 156 9.94 -7.01 -10.05
CA VAL A 156 8.73 -7.52 -10.73
C VAL A 156 8.46 -6.77 -12.03
N GLY A 157 8.86 -5.49 -12.11
CA GLY A 157 8.74 -4.67 -13.31
C GLY A 157 9.82 -4.89 -14.37
N SER A 158 10.93 -5.54 -14.02
CA SER A 158 12.03 -5.81 -14.96
C SER A 158 11.60 -6.83 -16.01
N PRO A 159 11.88 -6.60 -17.31
CA PRO A 159 11.66 -7.59 -18.33
C PRO A 159 12.52 -8.82 -18.03
N ILE A 160 11.87 -9.99 -17.89
CA ILE A 160 12.58 -11.27 -17.94
C ILE A 160 13.16 -11.38 -19.36
N PRO A 161 14.49 -11.52 -19.52
CA PRO A 161 15.13 -11.59 -20.83
C PRO A 161 14.68 -12.81 -21.63
#